data_AF-A0A1Q3Q3F1-F1
#
_entry.id   AF-A0A1Q3Q3F1-F1
#
_cell.length_a   1.000
_cell.length_b   1.000
_cell.length_c   1.000
_cell.angle_alpha   90.00
_cell.angle_beta   90.00
_cell.angle_gamma   90.00
#
_symmetry.space_group_name_H-M   'P 1'
#
loop_
_entity.id
_entity.type
_entity.pdbx_description
1 polymer ?
#
loop_
_entity_poly.entity_id
_entity_poly.type
_entity_poly.pdbx_seq_one_letter_code
_entity_poly.pdbx_strand_id
1 'polypeptide(L)'
;MSNSQIYVMLLHTHKLVVILFLLHYLIKTVLLVLNKQEALAKYSKPTKVPEMIISSLFLITGVVMLVMGAQVTTLLLVKIVLVFAAIPLAVIAFKKGNKGLAILSILCVIASYGLAEANRSKRGKVTVDTTAEAGNSLAIGKKVYTEACAACHGDTGNAGLAGAKDLTTSTLNHEEVLSIIQTGKNSMPAYKKLTTEQIEGVAQYVESLRANKQAEPASAE
;
A
#
# COMPACT_ATOMS: atom_id res chain seq x y z
N MET A 1 -15.48 14.72 -0.99
CA MET A 1 -14.54 13.75 -0.38
C MET A 1 -13.13 14.29 -0.51
N SER A 2 -12.28 14.20 0.52
CA SER A 2 -10.87 14.61 0.38
C SER A 2 -10.07 13.58 -0.43
N ASN A 3 -8.95 13.99 -1.02
CA ASN A 3 -8.06 13.10 -1.78
C ASN A 3 -7.63 11.86 -0.98
N SER A 4 -7.39 12.03 0.33
CA SER A 4 -7.10 10.93 1.25
C SER A 4 -8.27 9.93 1.35
N GLN A 5 -9.52 10.40 1.44
CA GLN A 5 -10.69 9.51 1.48
C GLN A 5 -10.90 8.76 0.16
N ILE A 6 -10.71 9.44 -0.97
CA ILE A 6 -10.79 8.82 -2.30
C ILE A 6 -9.73 7.73 -2.44
N TYR A 7 -8.49 7.99 -2.03
CA TYR A 7 -7.41 7.01 -2.09
C TYR A 7 -7.70 5.79 -1.20
N VAL A 8 -8.18 6.00 0.04
CA VAL A 8 -8.51 4.90 0.95
C VAL A 8 -9.65 4.05 0.37
N MET A 9 -10.68 4.67 -0.20
CA MET A 9 -11.75 3.94 -0.90
C MET A 9 -11.18 3.12 -2.06
N LEU A 10 -10.37 3.75 -2.91
CA LEU A 10 -9.74 3.10 -4.06
C LEU A 10 -8.86 1.93 -3.65
N LEU A 11 -8.13 2.05 -2.53
CA LEU A 11 -7.29 0.97 -2.00
C LEU A 11 -8.12 -0.24 -1.56
N HIS A 12 -9.27 -0.03 -0.91
CA HIS A 12 -10.18 -1.12 -0.55
C HIS A 12 -10.78 -1.76 -1.79
N THR A 13 -11.22 -0.95 -2.77
CA THR A 13 -11.72 -1.44 -4.06
C THR A 13 -10.65 -2.24 -4.79
N HIS A 14 -9.42 -1.73 -4.88
CA HIS A 14 -8.29 -2.40 -5.53
C HIS A 14 -8.00 -3.75 -4.86
N LYS A 15 -7.90 -3.77 -3.53
CA LYS A 15 -7.68 -5.01 -2.77
C LYS A 15 -8.79 -6.03 -3.03
N LEU A 16 -10.06 -5.60 -3.07
CA LEU A 16 -11.19 -6.46 -3.37
C LEU A 16 -11.08 -7.05 -4.78
N VAL A 17 -10.86 -6.24 -5.81
CA VAL A 17 -10.77 -6.74 -7.20
C VAL A 17 -9.54 -7.63 -7.41
N VAL A 18 -8.42 -7.36 -6.73
CA VAL A 18 -7.24 -8.26 -6.72
C VAL A 18 -7.60 -9.63 -6.14
N ILE A 19 -8.30 -9.67 -5.01
CA ILE A 19 -8.72 -10.93 -4.38
C ILE A 19 -9.68 -11.69 -5.31
N LEU A 20 -10.66 -11.02 -5.90
CA LEU A 20 -11.59 -11.63 -6.85
C LEU A 20 -10.87 -12.17 -8.10
N PHE A 21 -9.93 -11.41 -8.65
CA PHE A 21 -9.07 -11.84 -9.75
C PHE A 21 -8.27 -13.09 -9.39
N LEU A 22 -7.61 -13.08 -8.23
CA LEU A 22 -6.83 -14.21 -7.74
C LEU A 22 -7.68 -15.46 -7.50
N LEU A 23 -8.86 -15.33 -6.89
CA LEU A 23 -9.78 -16.45 -6.66
C LEU A 23 -10.27 -17.06 -7.97
N HIS A 24 -10.69 -16.22 -8.91
CA HIS A 24 -11.10 -16.65 -10.25
C HIS A 24 -9.96 -17.41 -10.95
N TYR A 25 -8.76 -16.85 -10.89
CA TYR A 25 -7.56 -17.42 -11.50
C TYR A 25 -7.14 -18.74 -10.87
N LEU A 26 -7.23 -18.84 -9.53
CA LEU A 26 -6.96 -20.05 -8.77
C LEU A 26 -7.93 -21.18 -9.17
N ILE A 27 -9.23 -20.89 -9.27
CA ILE A 27 -10.24 -21.89 -9.68
C ILE A 27 -9.90 -22.46 -11.06
N LYS A 28 -9.62 -21.61 -12.05
CA LYS A 28 -9.26 -22.06 -13.41
C LYS A 28 -7.97 -22.89 -13.39
N THR A 29 -6.96 -22.47 -12.63
CA THR A 29 -5.68 -23.18 -12.50
C THR A 29 -5.89 -24.57 -11.88
N VAL A 30 -6.66 -24.67 -10.79
CA VAL A 30 -6.97 -25.94 -10.13
C VAL A 30 -7.73 -26.87 -11.07
N LEU A 31 -8.76 -26.39 -11.76
CA LEU A 31 -9.52 -27.19 -12.73
C LEU A 31 -8.64 -27.70 -13.88
N LEU A 32 -7.72 -26.86 -14.39
CA LEU A 32 -6.76 -27.23 -15.43
C LEU A 32 -5.75 -28.28 -14.94
N VAL A 33 -5.18 -28.09 -13.74
CA VAL A 33 -4.18 -29.00 -13.16
C VAL A 33 -4.79 -30.38 -12.86
N LEU A 34 -6.02 -30.40 -12.34
CA LEU A 34 -6.79 -31.62 -12.06
C LEU A 34 -7.36 -32.30 -13.32
N ASN A 35 -7.05 -31.81 -14.52
CA ASN A 35 -7.58 -32.33 -15.79
C ASN A 35 -9.12 -32.33 -15.88
N LYS A 36 -9.84 -31.49 -15.11
CA LYS A 36 -11.31 -31.41 -15.15
C LYS A 36 -11.78 -30.50 -16.29
N GLN A 37 -11.53 -30.89 -17.54
CA GLN A 37 -11.75 -30.05 -18.72
C GLN A 37 -13.21 -29.63 -18.91
N GLU A 38 -14.16 -30.52 -18.66
CA GLU A 38 -15.59 -30.20 -18.74
C GLU A 38 -16.00 -29.16 -17.69
N ALA A 39 -15.53 -29.32 -16.45
CA ALA A 39 -15.78 -28.36 -15.38
C ALA A 39 -15.09 -27.02 -15.67
N LEU A 40 -13.88 -27.04 -16.23
CA LEU A 40 -13.16 -25.82 -16.66
C LEU A 40 -13.94 -25.06 -17.74
N ALA A 41 -14.50 -25.77 -18.73
CA ALA A 41 -15.33 -25.16 -19.76
C ALA A 41 -16.64 -24.58 -19.19
N LYS A 42 -17.31 -25.34 -18.30
CA LYS A 42 -18.54 -24.92 -17.61
C LYS A 42 -18.31 -23.71 -16.72
N TYR A 43 -17.15 -23.61 -16.07
CA TYR A 43 -16.77 -22.44 -15.27
C TYR A 43 -16.37 -21.25 -16.14
N SER A 44 -15.54 -21.47 -17.17
CA SER A 44 -14.96 -20.39 -17.99
C SER A 44 -16.00 -19.70 -18.85
N LYS A 45 -16.98 -20.42 -19.42
CA LYS A 45 -17.99 -19.86 -20.34
C LYS A 45 -18.80 -18.70 -19.73
N PRO A 46 -19.46 -18.85 -18.56
CA PRO A 46 -20.21 -17.75 -17.94
C PRO A 46 -19.32 -16.68 -17.31
N THR A 47 -18.08 -17.01 -16.93
CA THR A 47 -17.17 -16.08 -16.25
C THR A 47 -16.36 -15.19 -17.18
N LYS A 48 -16.37 -15.40 -18.51
CA LYS A 48 -15.60 -14.60 -19.48
C LYS A 48 -15.80 -13.08 -19.34
N VAL A 49 -17.05 -12.63 -19.29
CA VAL A 49 -17.36 -11.19 -19.21
C VAL A 49 -17.00 -10.62 -17.83
N PRO A 50 -17.42 -11.24 -16.71
CA PRO A 50 -16.97 -10.83 -15.38
C PRO A 50 -15.44 -10.79 -15.24
N GLU A 51 -14.73 -11.78 -15.80
CA GLU A 51 -13.26 -11.86 -15.79
C GLU A 51 -12.62 -10.65 -16.48
N MET A 52 -13.08 -10.27 -17.66
CA MET A 52 -12.58 -9.10 -18.39
C MET A 52 -12.83 -7.80 -17.61
N ILE A 53 -14.01 -7.67 -16.99
CA ILE A 53 -14.36 -6.50 -16.17
C ILE A 53 -13.45 -6.43 -14.94
N ILE A 54 -13.33 -7.52 -14.18
CA ILE A 54 -12.49 -7.59 -12.97
C ILE A 54 -11.02 -7.30 -13.33
N SER A 55 -10.50 -7.87 -14.42
CA SER A 55 -9.13 -7.64 -14.87
C SER A 55 -8.88 -6.19 -15.28
N SER A 56 -9.84 -5.57 -15.98
CA SER A 56 -9.76 -4.15 -16.33
C SER A 56 -9.82 -3.25 -15.10
N LEU A 57 -10.73 -3.52 -14.16
CA LEU A 57 -10.83 -2.78 -12.90
C LEU A 57 -9.56 -2.93 -12.07
N PHE A 58 -8.98 -4.12 -11.99
CA PHE A 58 -7.70 -4.37 -11.33
C PHE A 58 -6.59 -3.48 -11.88
N LEU A 59 -6.43 -3.43 -13.21
CA LEU A 59 -5.42 -2.59 -13.86
C LEU A 59 -5.69 -1.10 -13.68
N ILE A 60 -6.92 -0.65 -13.95
CA ILE A 60 -7.31 0.76 -13.84
C ILE A 60 -7.10 1.27 -12.41
N THR A 61 -7.63 0.55 -11.42
CA THR A 61 -7.48 0.95 -10.02
C THR A 61 -6.01 0.97 -9.59
N GLY A 62 -5.19 0.01 -10.06
CA GLY A 62 -3.75 0.01 -9.80
C GLY A 62 -3.02 1.21 -10.41
N VAL A 63 -3.33 1.57 -11.66
CA VAL A 63 -2.75 2.75 -12.33
C VAL A 63 -3.17 4.04 -11.64
N VAL A 64 -4.44 4.18 -11.28
CA VAL A 64 -4.93 5.37 -10.57
C VAL A 64 -4.24 5.49 -9.21
N MET A 65 -4.10 4.41 -8.44
CA MET A 65 -3.34 4.43 -7.19
C MET A 65 -1.88 4.85 -7.38
N LEU A 66 -1.25 4.45 -8.50
CA LEU A 66 0.11 4.82 -8.82
C LEU A 66 0.25 6.32 -9.07
N VAL A 67 -0.66 6.91 -9.84
CA VAL A 67 -0.69 8.35 -10.13
C VAL A 67 -1.04 9.18 -8.88
N MET A 68 -1.89 8.66 -7.98
CA MET A 68 -2.29 9.35 -6.75
C MET A 68 -1.26 9.28 -5.60
N GLY A 69 0.02 9.03 -5.92
CA GLY A 69 1.10 9.09 -4.93
C GLY A 69 1.45 7.75 -4.29
N ALA A 70 1.35 6.64 -5.03
CA ALA A 70 2.05 5.43 -4.62
C ALA A 70 3.56 5.67 -4.69
N GLN A 71 4.28 5.36 -3.61
CA GLN A 71 5.73 5.50 -3.61
C GLN A 71 6.37 4.52 -4.58
N VAL A 72 6.98 5.05 -5.64
CA VAL A 72 7.71 4.27 -6.65
C VAL A 72 9.05 3.82 -6.07
N THR A 73 9.01 2.74 -5.31
CA THR A 73 10.23 2.05 -4.87
C THR A 73 10.65 1.03 -5.94
N THR A 74 11.91 0.61 -5.89
CA THR A 74 12.41 -0.50 -6.74
C THR A 74 11.53 -1.75 -6.59
N LEU A 75 11.02 -2.02 -5.38
CA LEU A 75 10.10 -3.12 -5.12
C LEU A 75 8.74 -2.93 -5.78
N LEU A 76 8.25 -1.70 -5.97
CA LEU A 76 7.03 -1.46 -6.74
C LEU A 76 7.24 -1.79 -8.22
N LEU A 77 8.38 -1.38 -8.80
CA LEU A 77 8.70 -1.68 -10.20
C LEU A 77 8.83 -3.20 -10.44
N VAL A 78 9.50 -3.93 -9.54
CA VAL A 78 9.59 -5.39 -9.62
C VAL A 78 8.20 -6.04 -9.61
N LYS A 79 7.27 -5.57 -8.78
CA LYS A 79 5.88 -6.07 -8.74
C LYS A 79 5.14 -5.83 -10.03
N ILE A 80 5.28 -4.62 -10.59
CA ILE A 80 4.65 -4.26 -11.85
C ILE A 80 5.15 -5.21 -12.94
N VAL A 81 6.46 -5.37 -13.08
CA VAL A 81 7.05 -6.29 -14.06
C VAL A 81 6.55 -7.73 -13.87
N LEU A 82 6.49 -8.23 -12.63
CA LEU A 82 5.96 -9.57 -12.33
C LEU A 82 4.50 -9.74 -12.75
N VAL A 83 3.64 -8.74 -12.48
CA VAL A 83 2.22 -8.78 -12.86
C VAL A 83 2.07 -8.73 -14.37
N PHE A 84 2.78 -7.81 -15.04
CA PHE A 84 2.75 -7.69 -16.50
C PHE A 84 3.28 -8.93 -17.21
N ALA A 85 4.27 -9.63 -16.64
CA ALA A 85 4.75 -10.91 -17.16
C ALA A 85 3.75 -12.06 -16.90
N ALA A 86 3.04 -12.05 -15.77
CA ALA A 86 2.09 -13.10 -15.42
C ALA A 86 0.86 -13.14 -16.35
N ILE A 87 0.39 -11.99 -16.84
CA ILE A 87 -0.80 -11.89 -17.71
C ILE A 87 -0.64 -12.65 -19.05
N PRO A 88 0.41 -12.45 -19.87
CA PRO A 88 0.57 -13.21 -21.10
C PRO A 88 0.83 -14.70 -20.83
N LEU A 89 1.58 -15.04 -19.77
CA LEU A 89 1.79 -16.42 -19.35
C LEU A 89 0.47 -17.11 -19.02
N ALA A 90 -0.42 -16.42 -18.31
CA ALA A 90 -1.75 -16.88 -17.98
C ALA A 90 -2.59 -17.17 -19.22
N VAL A 91 -2.66 -16.22 -20.15
CA VAL A 91 -3.44 -16.38 -21.40
C VAL A 91 -2.92 -17.57 -22.21
N ILE A 92 -1.61 -17.70 -22.36
CA ILE A 92 -0.99 -18.83 -23.09
C ILE A 92 -1.28 -20.14 -22.37
N ALA A 93 -1.20 -20.17 -21.05
CA ALA A 93 -1.46 -21.36 -20.25
C ALA A 93 -2.87 -21.90 -20.47
N PHE A 94 -3.90 -21.06 -20.36
CA PHE A 94 -5.30 -21.49 -20.56
C PHE A 94 -5.62 -21.76 -22.02
N LYS A 95 -5.04 -21.02 -22.96
CA LYS A 95 -5.26 -21.25 -24.39
C LYS A 95 -4.64 -22.57 -24.87
N LYS A 96 -3.46 -22.94 -24.34
CA LYS A 96 -2.75 -24.17 -24.71
C LYS A 96 -2.97 -25.34 -23.75
N GLY A 97 -3.75 -25.14 -22.68
CA GLY A 97 -3.90 -26.13 -21.61
C GLY A 97 -2.60 -26.46 -20.86
N ASN A 98 -1.60 -25.56 -20.88
CA ASN A 98 -0.29 -25.80 -20.28
C ASN A 98 -0.32 -25.53 -18.77
N LYS A 99 -0.31 -26.61 -17.99
CA LYS A 99 -0.34 -26.59 -16.52
C LYS A 99 0.86 -25.87 -15.90
N GLY A 100 2.05 -26.08 -16.45
CA GLY A 100 3.28 -25.48 -15.93
C GLY A 100 3.24 -23.95 -16.03
N LEU A 101 2.78 -23.42 -17.15
CA LEU A 101 2.59 -21.97 -17.33
C LEU A 101 1.47 -21.40 -16.44
N ALA A 102 0.41 -22.17 -16.19
CA ALA A 102 -0.67 -21.76 -15.28
C ALA A 102 -0.17 -21.64 -13.83
N ILE A 103 0.63 -22.62 -13.39
CA ILE A 103 1.26 -22.60 -12.06
C ILE A 103 2.32 -21.48 -11.98
N LEU A 104 3.14 -21.30 -13.01
CA LEU A 104 4.17 -20.24 -13.00
C LEU A 104 3.53 -18.86 -12.89
N SER A 105 2.50 -18.57 -13.69
CA SER A 105 1.80 -17.30 -13.64
C SER A 105 1.13 -17.06 -12.28
N ILE A 106 0.49 -18.06 -11.67
CA ILE A 106 -0.11 -17.87 -10.33
C ILE A 106 0.96 -17.59 -9.27
N LEU A 107 2.11 -18.28 -9.34
CA LEU A 107 3.24 -18.03 -8.45
C LEU A 107 3.79 -16.61 -8.61
N CYS A 108 3.89 -16.07 -9.84
CA CYS A 108 4.31 -14.70 -10.07
C CYS A 108 3.35 -13.68 -9.42
N VAL A 109 2.03 -13.88 -9.53
CA VAL A 109 1.05 -12.98 -8.90
C VAL A 109 1.08 -13.08 -7.37
N ILE A 110 1.15 -14.30 -6.82
CA ILE A 110 1.28 -14.52 -5.38
C ILE A 110 2.58 -13.89 -4.85
N ALA A 111 3.69 -14.06 -5.55
CA ALA A 111 4.97 -13.45 -5.18
C ALA A 111 4.90 -11.93 -5.18
N SER A 112 4.23 -11.33 -6.17
CA SER A 112 3.99 -9.88 -6.22
C SER A 112 3.21 -9.37 -5.01
N TYR A 113 2.14 -10.08 -4.61
CA TYR A 113 1.36 -9.76 -3.41
C TYR A 113 2.18 -9.94 -2.12
N GLY A 114 2.92 -11.05 -1.99
CA GLY A 114 3.80 -11.30 -0.84
C GLY A 114 4.88 -10.24 -0.68
N LEU A 115 5.47 -9.78 -1.78
CA LEU A 115 6.46 -8.69 -1.79
C LEU A 115 5.82 -7.35 -1.36
N ALA A 116 4.51 -7.17 -1.53
CA ALA A 116 3.80 -5.99 -1.07
C ALA A 116 3.63 -5.96 0.45
N GLU A 117 3.20 -7.06 1.03
CA GLU A 117 3.08 -7.19 2.48
C GLU A 117 4.45 -7.14 3.17
N ALA A 118 5.48 -7.77 2.58
CA ALA A 118 6.85 -7.70 3.11
C ALA A 118 7.39 -6.27 3.14
N ASN A 119 7.19 -5.49 2.08
CA ASN A 119 7.62 -4.09 2.04
C ASN A 119 6.88 -3.23 3.08
N ARG A 120 5.58 -3.46 3.28
CA ARG A 120 4.79 -2.78 4.32
C ARG A 120 5.31 -3.11 5.72
N SER A 121 5.58 -4.39 5.99
CA SER A 121 6.15 -4.84 7.27
C SER A 121 7.53 -4.23 7.53
N LYS A 122 8.40 -4.15 6.50
CA LYS A 122 9.74 -3.57 6.61
C LYS A 122 9.69 -2.11 7.06
N ARG A 123 8.78 -1.30 6.51
CA ARG A 123 8.62 0.11 6.91
C ARG A 123 8.26 0.29 8.39
N GLY A 124 7.39 -0.56 8.93
CA GLY A 124 7.05 -0.55 10.36
C GLY A 124 8.17 -1.06 11.28
N LYS A 125 9.26 -1.60 10.71
CA LYS A 125 10.44 -2.07 11.44
C LYS A 125 11.65 -1.14 11.27
N VAL A 126 11.41 0.11 10.86
CA VAL A 126 12.50 1.10 10.77
C VAL A 126 13.15 1.27 12.14
N THR A 127 14.47 1.39 12.14
CA THR A 127 15.28 1.70 13.32
C THR A 127 15.98 3.01 13.03
N VAL A 128 15.79 4.00 13.89
CA VAL A 128 16.41 5.32 13.77
C VAL A 128 17.43 5.42 14.89
N ASP A 129 18.67 5.78 14.56
CA ASP A 129 19.68 6.10 15.57
C ASP A 129 19.48 7.55 16.00
N THR A 130 19.08 7.77 17.25
CA THR A 130 18.83 9.12 17.80
C THR A 130 19.85 9.52 18.86
N THR A 131 21.01 8.86 18.88
CA THR A 131 22.05 9.07 19.91
C THR A 131 22.60 10.49 19.92
N ALA A 132 22.75 11.12 18.75
CA ALA A 132 23.25 12.48 18.62
C ALA A 132 22.23 13.54 19.11
N GLU A 133 20.97 13.17 19.24
CA GLU A 133 19.86 14.03 19.63
C GLU A 133 19.42 13.80 21.09
N ALA A 134 20.21 13.03 21.86
CA ALA A 134 19.89 12.65 23.22
C ALA A 134 19.54 13.85 24.11
N GLY A 135 18.44 13.73 24.86
CA GLY A 135 17.95 14.78 25.76
C GLY A 135 17.17 15.91 25.08
N ASN A 136 16.97 15.88 23.75
CA ASN A 136 16.11 16.80 23.03
C ASN A 136 15.01 16.04 22.28
N SER A 137 13.85 15.88 22.93
CA SER A 137 12.70 15.14 22.40
C SER A 137 12.23 15.66 21.03
N LEU A 138 12.29 16.99 20.79
CA LEU A 138 11.89 17.56 19.52
C LEU A 138 12.89 17.24 18.39
N ALA A 139 14.19 17.25 18.69
CA ALA A 139 15.23 16.86 17.73
C ALA A 139 15.17 15.36 17.40
N ILE A 140 14.99 14.51 18.41
CA ILE A 140 14.72 13.08 18.26
C ILE A 140 13.49 12.89 17.35
N GLY A 141 12.40 13.59 17.67
CA GLY A 141 11.16 13.53 16.92
C GLY A 141 11.30 13.93 15.46
N LYS A 142 12.00 15.04 15.19
CA LYS A 142 12.26 15.52 13.83
C LYS A 142 13.04 14.49 13.02
N LYS A 143 14.08 13.88 13.60
CA LYS A 143 14.88 12.86 12.91
C LYS A 143 14.06 11.62 12.58
N VAL A 144 13.34 11.11 13.57
CA VAL A 144 12.42 9.98 13.38
C VAL A 144 11.39 10.31 12.29
N TYR A 145 10.83 11.52 12.31
CA TYR A 145 9.87 11.98 11.31
C TYR A 145 10.45 11.94 9.89
N THR A 146 11.64 12.53 9.69
CA THR A 146 12.29 12.57 8.38
C THR A 146 12.57 11.17 7.85
N GLU A 147 13.03 10.25 8.69
CA GLU A 147 13.40 8.90 8.27
C GLU A 147 12.21 7.95 8.12
N ALA A 148 11.14 8.13 8.90
CA ALA A 148 10.05 7.17 9.02
C ALA A 148 8.69 7.65 8.53
N CYS A 149 8.43 8.96 8.52
CA CYS A 149 7.08 9.54 8.36
C CYS A 149 6.95 10.42 7.11
N ALA A 150 7.99 11.20 6.80
CA ALA A 150 8.01 12.20 5.73
C ALA A 150 7.77 11.59 4.34
N ALA A 151 8.12 10.31 4.14
CA ALA A 151 7.87 9.64 2.87
C ALA A 151 6.38 9.65 2.46
N CYS A 152 5.45 9.62 3.42
CA CYS A 152 4.01 9.68 3.16
C CYS A 152 3.40 11.04 3.49
N HIS A 153 3.88 11.68 4.57
CA HIS A 153 3.32 12.93 5.07
C HIS A 153 4.01 14.18 4.49
N GLY A 154 5.14 14.04 3.80
CA GLY A 154 5.99 15.14 3.35
C GLY A 154 6.79 15.76 4.48
N ASP A 155 7.77 16.61 4.17
CA ASP A 155 8.60 17.26 5.19
C ASP A 155 7.79 18.24 6.06
N THR A 156 6.74 18.83 5.48
CA THR A 156 5.81 19.78 6.10
C THR A 156 4.55 19.12 6.65
N GLY A 157 4.37 17.80 6.49
CA GLY A 157 3.20 17.09 7.02
C GLY A 157 1.91 17.16 6.20
N ASN A 158 1.91 17.80 5.03
CA ASN A 158 0.74 18.01 4.19
C ASN A 158 0.75 17.29 2.82
N ALA A 159 1.72 16.41 2.54
CA ALA A 159 1.86 15.80 1.20
C ALA A 159 0.72 14.85 0.82
N GLY A 160 0.09 14.20 1.80
CA GLY A 160 -1.10 13.36 1.57
C GLY A 160 -0.87 12.10 0.71
N LEU A 161 0.37 11.65 0.56
CA LEU A 161 0.72 10.52 -0.31
C LEU A 161 0.17 9.20 0.24
N ALA A 162 -0.18 8.28 -0.66
CA ALA A 162 -0.76 6.99 -0.33
C ALA A 162 -1.96 7.06 0.65
N GLY A 163 -2.74 8.14 0.58
CA GLY A 163 -3.91 8.37 1.44
C GLY A 163 -3.59 8.91 2.83
N ALA A 164 -2.34 9.32 3.09
CA ALA A 164 -1.96 10.01 4.31
C ALA A 164 -2.83 11.25 4.54
N LYS A 165 -3.09 11.59 5.80
CA LYS A 165 -3.79 12.83 6.16
C LYS A 165 -2.78 13.97 6.30
N ASP A 166 -3.25 15.18 6.03
CA ASP A 166 -2.54 16.41 6.39
C ASP A 166 -2.46 16.50 7.93
N LEU A 167 -1.23 16.44 8.44
CA LEU A 167 -0.94 16.50 9.87
C LEU A 167 -1.08 17.92 10.42
N THR A 168 -0.93 18.94 9.58
CA THR A 168 -1.00 20.36 9.98
C THR A 168 -2.43 20.77 10.37
N THR A 169 -3.44 20.06 9.89
CA THR A 169 -4.86 20.27 10.22
C THR A 169 -5.43 19.21 11.16
N SER A 170 -4.58 18.34 11.71
CA SER A 170 -5.04 17.26 12.57
C SER A 170 -5.57 17.78 13.89
N THR A 171 -6.75 17.29 14.30
CA THR A 171 -7.35 17.56 15.61
C THR A 171 -7.11 16.46 16.62
N LEU A 172 -6.31 15.44 16.27
CA LEU A 172 -6.02 14.31 17.15
C LEU A 172 -5.22 14.77 18.37
N ASN A 173 -5.60 14.31 19.55
CA ASN A 173 -4.83 14.56 20.77
C ASN A 173 -3.54 13.73 20.80
N HIS A 174 -2.70 13.98 21.80
CA HIS A 174 -1.40 13.36 21.94
C HIS A 174 -1.47 11.82 22.01
N GLU A 175 -2.34 11.28 22.86
CA GLU A 175 -2.52 9.84 23.06
C GLU A 175 -3.02 9.13 21.79
N GLU A 176 -3.91 9.79 21.03
CA GLU A 176 -4.37 9.29 19.74
C GLU A 176 -3.25 9.21 18.71
N VAL A 177 -2.34 10.19 18.70
CA VAL A 177 -1.16 10.20 17.82
C VAL A 177 -0.23 9.04 18.18
N LEU A 178 0.10 8.87 19.47
CA LEU A 178 0.92 7.75 19.96
C LEU A 178 0.32 6.40 19.55
N SER A 179 -0.99 6.23 19.77
CA SER A 179 -1.72 5.00 19.44
C SER A 179 -1.65 4.68 17.95
N ILE A 180 -1.85 5.66 17.07
CA ILE A 180 -1.77 5.46 15.62
C ILE A 180 -0.34 5.12 15.17
N ILE A 181 0.69 5.73 15.75
CA ILE A 181 2.09 5.40 15.44
C ILE A 181 2.39 3.94 15.81
N GLN A 182 1.94 3.51 16.99
CA GLN A 182 2.19 2.17 17.52
C GLN A 182 1.39 1.07 16.81
N THR A 183 0.13 1.33 16.47
CA THR A 183 -0.81 0.32 15.92
C THR A 183 -0.95 0.39 14.40
N GLY A 184 -0.61 1.53 13.79
CA GLY A 184 -0.86 1.82 12.39
C GLY A 184 -2.34 2.09 12.09
N LYS A 185 -2.62 2.66 10.92
CA LYS A 185 -3.98 2.92 10.45
C LYS A 185 -4.06 2.89 8.94
N ASN A 186 -5.03 2.15 8.38
CA ASN A 186 -5.15 1.94 6.93
C ASN A 186 -3.83 1.46 6.32
N SER A 187 -3.19 2.26 5.46
CA SER A 187 -1.90 1.95 4.84
C SER A 187 -0.69 2.30 5.69
N MET A 188 -0.85 3.11 6.73
CA MET A 188 0.23 3.43 7.67
C MET A 188 0.61 2.17 8.45
N PRO A 189 1.89 1.76 8.45
CA PRO A 189 2.34 0.60 9.21
C PRO A 189 2.40 0.90 10.70
N ALA A 190 2.40 -0.15 11.52
CA ALA A 190 2.70 -0.07 12.94
C ALA A 190 4.22 0.04 13.17
N TYR A 191 4.69 1.08 13.87
CA TYR A 191 6.12 1.31 14.13
C TYR A 191 6.58 0.66 15.44
N LYS A 192 6.71 -0.67 15.42
CA LYS A 192 6.98 -1.48 16.63
C LYS A 192 8.44 -1.51 17.08
N LYS A 193 9.35 -0.91 16.30
CA LYS A 193 10.80 -0.92 16.55
C LYS A 193 11.34 0.41 17.06
N LEU A 194 10.51 1.45 17.10
CA LEU A 194 10.84 2.72 17.73
C LEU A 194 10.73 2.57 19.25
N THR A 195 11.59 3.27 19.99
CA THR A 195 11.53 3.33 21.45
C THR A 195 10.40 4.25 21.92
N THR A 196 10.01 4.15 23.19
CA THR A 196 9.01 5.06 23.77
C THR A 196 9.41 6.53 23.62
N GLU A 197 10.68 6.86 23.87
CA GLU A 197 11.21 8.22 23.70
C GLU A 197 11.13 8.71 22.25
N GLN A 198 11.41 7.85 21.28
CA GLN A 198 11.30 8.17 19.85
C GLN A 198 9.85 8.41 19.42
N ILE A 199 8.92 7.59 19.93
CA ILE A 199 7.49 7.72 19.64
C ILE A 199 6.93 9.00 20.27
N GLU A 200 7.33 9.29 21.51
CA GLU A 200 6.99 10.53 22.22
C GLU A 200 7.51 11.76 21.47
N GLY A 201 8.81 11.75 21.13
CA GLY A 201 9.44 12.84 20.40
C GLY A 201 8.77 13.11 19.06
N VAL A 202 8.46 12.06 18.28
CA VAL A 202 7.80 12.25 16.98
C VAL A 202 6.35 12.73 17.12
N ALA A 203 5.63 12.33 18.18
CA ALA A 203 4.30 12.85 18.46
C ALA A 203 4.35 14.36 18.76
N GLN A 204 5.28 14.80 19.60
CA GLN A 204 5.52 16.23 19.88
C GLN A 204 5.93 17.00 18.62
N TYR A 205 6.79 16.42 17.78
CA TYR A 205 7.15 17.04 16.50
C TYR A 205 5.93 17.21 15.58
N VAL A 206 5.07 16.18 15.45
CA VAL A 206 3.84 16.25 14.67
C VAL A 206 2.88 17.34 15.18
N GLU A 207 2.80 17.52 16.50
CA GLU A 207 2.02 18.61 17.10
C GLU A 207 2.60 19.99 16.77
N SER A 208 3.92 20.13 16.77
CA SER A 208 4.59 21.39 16.38
C SER A 208 4.29 21.81 14.93
N LEU A 209 4.06 20.85 14.02
CA LEU A 209 3.67 21.13 12.64
C LEU A 209 2.31 21.83 12.53
N ARG A 210 1.44 21.68 13.53
CA ARG A 210 0.13 22.35 13.59
C ARG A 210 0.28 23.80 14.02
N ALA A 211 1.16 24.07 14.98
CA ALA A 211 1.45 25.41 15.48
C ALA A 211 2.11 26.28 14.41
N ASN A 212 3.01 25.71 13.60
CA ASN A 212 3.67 26.46 12.51
C ASN A 212 2.68 26.95 11.44
N LYS A 213 1.60 26.22 11.18
CA LYS A 213 0.52 26.66 10.27
C LYS A 213 -0.31 27.81 10.84
N GLN A 214 -0.44 27.89 12.16
CA GLN A 214 -1.16 28.99 12.83
C GLN A 214 -0.32 30.27 12.90
N ALA A 215 1.00 30.18 12.65
CA ALA A 215 1.92 31.31 12.60
C ALA A 215 2.14 31.89 11.20
N GLU A 216 1.63 31.25 10.14
CA GLU A 216 1.66 31.76 8.77
C GLU A 216 0.42 32.64 8.54
N PRO A 217 0.55 33.98 8.43
CA PRO A 217 -0.60 34.84 8.21
C PRO A 217 -1.23 34.50 6.87
N ALA A 218 -2.56 34.39 6.84
CA ALA A 218 -3.35 34.22 5.63
C ALA A 218 -2.89 35.22 4.55
N SER A 219 -2.13 34.75 3.56
CA SER A 219 -1.84 35.55 2.37
C SER A 219 -3.17 35.78 1.65
N ALA A 220 -3.48 37.06 1.50
CA ALA A 220 -4.69 37.62 0.92
C ALA A 220 -5.04 37.04 -0.48
N GLU A 221 -6.31 37.22 -0.80
CA GLU A 221 -7.05 36.91 -2.04
C GLU A 221 -6.29 37.09 -3.37
#